data_AF-A0A916R4G7-F1
#
_entry.id   AF-A0A916R4G7-F1
#
_cell.length_a   1.000
_cell.length_b   1.000
_cell.length_c   1.000
_cell.angle_alpha   90.00
_cell.angle_beta   90.00
_cell.angle_gamma   90.00
#
_symmetry.space_group_name_H-M   'P 1'
#
loop_
_entity.id
_entity.type
_entity.pdbx_description
1 polymer ?
#
loop_
_entity_poly.entity_id
_entity_poly.type
_entity_poly.pdbx_seq_one_letter_code
_entity_poly.pdbx_strand_id
1 'polypeptide(L)' 'MNRWYNKQVSTIKENKPTGFWSNKLAAITEKRNRQIRDGINKAARIVINHCAQKFYW' A
#
# COMPACT_ATOMS: atom_id res chain seq x y z
N MET A 1 0.74 6.02 -5.15
CA MET A 1 1.29 4.73 -4.66
C MET A 1 1.42 3.67 -5.76
N ASN A 2 0.33 3.35 -6.46
CA ASN A 2 0.28 2.14 -7.30
C ASN A 2 1.08 2.24 -8.61
N ARG A 3 1.33 3.44 -9.15
CA ARG A 3 2.02 3.63 -10.43
C ARG A 3 3.44 3.04 -10.44
N TRP A 4 4.25 3.37 -9.44
CA TRP A 4 5.63 2.87 -9.33
C TRP A 4 5.67 1.37 -9.02
N TYR A 5 4.79 0.89 -8.15
CA TYR A 5 4.62 -0.54 -7.89
C TYR A 5 4.29 -1.30 -9.18
N ASN A 6 3.28 -0.86 -9.94
CA ASN A 6 2.87 -1.51 -11.20
C ASN A 6 4.01 -1.50 -12.22
N LYS A 7 4.75 -0.38 -12.35
CA LYS A 7 5.93 -0.32 -13.22
C LYS A 7 6.98 -1.37 -12.83
N GLN A 8 7.31 -1.48 -11.54
CA GLN A 8 8.29 -2.47 -11.08
C GLN A 8 7.80 -3.91 -11.23
N VAL A 9 6.52 -4.19 -10.96
CA VAL A 9 5.94 -5.52 -11.17
C VAL A 9 5.99 -5.90 -12.65
N SER A 10 5.67 -4.98 -13.55
CA SER A 10 5.75 -5.18 -15.00
C SER A 10 7.16 -5.61 -15.41
N THR A 11 8.19 -4.85 -15.01
CA THR A 11 9.59 -5.17 -15.32
C THR A 11 10.07 -6.47 -14.68
N ILE A 12 9.64 -6.78 -13.46
CA ILE A 12 10.07 -8.02 -12.76
C ILE A 12 9.43 -9.27 -13.38
N LYS A 13 8.18 -9.15 -13.86
CA LYS A 13 7.42 -10.25 -14.47
C LYS A 13 7.62 -10.38 -15.97
N GLU A 14 8.35 -9.46 -16.59
CA GLU A 14 8.64 -9.48 -18.03
C GLU A 14 9.38 -10.78 -18.42
N ASN A 15 8.88 -11.46 -19.44
CA ASN A 15 9.39 -12.76 -19.92
C ASN A 15 9.43 -13.88 -18.84
N LYS A 16 8.57 -13.79 -17.82
CA LYS A 16 8.44 -14.83 -16.78
C LYS A 16 7.18 -15.66 -16.98
N PRO A 17 7.18 -16.94 -16.54
CA PRO A 17 5.99 -17.78 -16.61
C PRO A 17 4.84 -17.19 -15.79
N THR A 18 3.61 -17.52 -16.20
CA THR A 18 2.39 -17.17 -15.46
C THR A 18 2.48 -17.74 -14.04
N GLY A 19 2.31 -16.87 -13.03
CA GLY A 19 2.49 -17.24 -11.63
C GLY A 19 3.88 -17.00 -11.04
N PHE A 20 4.83 -16.42 -11.80
CA PHE A 20 6.16 -16.10 -11.29
C PHE A 20 6.14 -15.30 -9.98
N TRP A 21 6.89 -15.81 -9.01
CA TRP A 21 7.10 -15.21 -7.70
C TRP A 21 8.59 -15.17 -7.35
N SER A 22 9.04 -14.10 -6.68
CA SER A 22 10.43 -13.93 -6.26
C SER A 22 10.51 -13.14 -4.96
N ASN A 23 11.63 -13.25 -4.25
CA ASN A 23 11.89 -12.47 -3.04
C ASN A 23 11.83 -10.96 -3.30
N LYS A 24 12.30 -10.52 -4.48
CA LYS A 24 12.20 -9.12 -4.90
C LYS A 24 10.74 -8.68 -5.07
N LEU A 25 9.91 -9.53 -5.70
CA LEU A 25 8.48 -9.27 -5.85
C LEU A 25 7.79 -9.20 -4.48
N ALA A 26 8.09 -10.14 -3.59
CA ALA A 26 7.56 -10.15 -2.24
C ALA A 26 7.91 -8.86 -1.47
N ALA A 27 9.17 -8.42 -1.52
CA ALA A 27 9.62 -7.20 -0.84
C ALA A 27 8.90 -5.93 -1.35
N ILE A 28 8.74 -5.77 -2.66
CA ILE A 28 8.04 -4.59 -3.20
C ILE A 28 6.54 -4.62 -2.92
N THR A 29 5.92 -5.80 -2.91
CA THR A 29 4.51 -5.97 -2.55
C THR A 29 4.30 -5.69 -1.06
N GLU A 30 5.19 -6.18 -0.20
CA GLU A 30 5.16 -5.93 1.25
C GLU A 30 5.32 -4.45 1.58
N LYS A 31 6.25 -3.75 0.93
CA LYS A 31 6.40 -2.29 1.01
C LYS A 31 5.10 -1.57 0.62
N ARG A 32 4.52 -1.91 -0.53
CA ARG A 32 3.25 -1.32 -1.00
C ARG A 32 2.12 -1.56 0.00
N ASN A 33 2.04 -2.75 0.58
CA ASN A 33 1.03 -3.09 1.58
C ASN A 33 1.19 -2.29 2.87
N ARG A 34 2.43 -2.09 3.36
CA ARG A 34 2.69 -1.21 4.50
C ARG A 34 2.23 0.22 4.24
N GLN A 35 2.54 0.75 3.05
CA GLN A 35 2.17 2.13 2.72
C GLN A 35 0.66 2.34 2.60
N ILE A 36 -0.09 1.35 2.08
CA ILE A 36 -1.56 1.41 2.05
C ILE A 36 -2.12 1.35 3.49
N ARG A 37 -1.61 0.46 4.33
CA ARG A 37 -2.03 0.35 5.75
C ARG A 37 -1.81 1.66 6.50
N ASP A 38 -0.65 2.30 6.33
CA ASP A 38 -0.35 3.60 6.95
C ASP A 38 -1.32 4.70 6.47
N GLY A 39 -1.62 4.75 5.17
CA GLY A 39 -2.61 5.68 4.62
C GLY A 39 -4.00 5.50 5.24
N ILE A 40 -4.46 4.25 5.39
CA ILE A 40 -5.74 3.93 6.04
C ILE A 40 -5.72 4.36 7.51
N ASN A 41 -4.67 4.03 8.26
CA ASN A 41 -4.56 4.40 9.66
C ASN A 41 -4.57 5.92 9.87
N LYS A 42 -3.91 6.67 8.99
CA LYS A 42 -3.92 8.14 9.02
C LYS A 42 -5.31 8.70 8.72
N ALA A 43 -6.00 8.17 7.71
CA ALA A 43 -7.36 8.58 7.39
C ALA A 43 -8.33 8.30 8.55
N ALA A 44 -8.26 7.11 9.15
CA ALA A 44 -9.06 6.75 10.32
C ALA A 44 -8.84 7.72 11.49
N ARG A 45 -7.58 8.10 11.75
CA ARG A 45 -7.26 9.08 12.80
C ARG A 45 -7.84 10.46 12.53
N ILE A 46 -7.85 10.91 11.28
CA ILE A 46 -8.49 12.19 10.90
C ILE A 46 -9.99 12.15 11.21
N VAL A 47 -10.68 11.07 10.83
CA VAL A 47 -12.11 10.89 11.08
C VAL A 47 -12.41 10.87 12.59
N ILE A 48 -11.67 10.06 13.35
CA ILE A 48 -11.85 9.95 14.80
C ILE A 48 -11.63 11.31 15.49
N ASN A 49 -10.56 12.02 15.12
CA ASN A 49 -10.28 13.33 15.70
C ASN A 49 -11.39 14.35 15.40
N HIS A 50 -11.92 14.36 14.17
CA HIS A 50 -13.04 15.22 13.79
C HIS A 50 -14.32 14.90 14.59
N CYS A 51 -14.62 13.61 14.77
CA CYS A 51 -15.77 13.18 15.57
C CYS A 51 -15.60 13.49 17.06
N ALA A 52 -14.40 13.29 17.61
CA ALA A 52 -14.11 13.55 19.02
C ALA A 52 -14.12 15.05 19.35
N GLN A 53 -13.59 15.92 18.47
CA GLN A 53 -13.68 17.37 18.67
C GLN A 53 -15.13 17.87 18.76
N LYS A 54 -16.06 17.26 18.01
CA LYS A 54 -17.49 17.57 18.10
C LYS A 54 -18.17 17.11 19.40
N PHE A 55 -17.51 16.29 20.22
CA PHE A 55 -18.06 15.77 21.48
C PHE A 55 -17.63 16.57 22.71
N TYR A 56 -16.64 17.47 22.58
CA TYR A 56 -16.11 18.31 23.68
C TYR A 56 -16.54 19.79 23.57
N TRP A 57 -17.56 20.09 22.78
CA TRP A 57 -18.32 21.35 22.70
C TRP A 57 -19.81 21.04 22.73
#